data_AF-A0A928TWW2-F1
#
_entry.id   AF-A0A928TWW2-F1
#
_cell.length_a   1.000
_cell.length_b   1.000
_cell.length_c   1.000
_cell.angle_alpha   90.00
_cell.angle_beta   90.00
_cell.angle_gamma   90.00
#
_symmetry.space_group_name_H-M   'P 1'
#
loop_
_entity.id
_entity.type
_entity.pdbx_description
1 polymer ?
#
loop_
_entity_poly.entity_id
_entity_poly.type
_entity_poly.pdbx_seq_one_letter_code
_entity_poly.pdbx_strand_id
1 'polypeptide(L)'
;MPPLFGAAVRFALAAVPLLTLVLAVLLRQERLSGRRVIGGILVVAGIAVLSAGTLGGSLSHTYLLAAILAAIVSALSSVIAKSLTDVHPLNLNAIGATSGMALLAVGSLVAGEHWALPHQAQTWVAILWLVLLGSVALFQFYLYVLKRLTASVTVYAVAGMPVIAAGLGAVLLDQPITTSVLAGGALVIAAVYVGAISGIRGPPQIPLPECPDLPPEDTMEERL
;
A
#
# COMPACT_ATOMS: atom_id res chain seq x y z
N MET A 1 6.21 -27.13 9.99
CA MET A 1 5.10 -26.19 10.30
C MET A 1 3.97 -26.47 9.33
N PRO A 2 2.76 -26.82 9.77
CA PRO A 2 1.67 -27.06 8.85
C PRO A 2 1.27 -25.74 8.17
N PRO A 3 0.88 -25.76 6.88
CA PRO A 3 0.47 -24.56 6.15
C PRO A 3 -0.92 -24.12 6.66
N LEU A 4 -0.95 -23.40 7.78
CA LEU A 4 -2.18 -23.00 8.48
C LEU A 4 -2.66 -21.58 8.15
N PHE A 5 -2.05 -20.92 7.15
CA PHE A 5 -2.60 -19.68 6.63
C PHE A 5 -3.75 -20.00 5.69
N GLY A 6 -4.88 -20.37 6.29
CA GLY A 6 -6.11 -20.65 5.58
C GLY A 6 -6.48 -19.48 4.68
N ALA A 7 -7.07 -19.78 3.52
CA ALA A 7 -7.36 -18.76 2.53
C ALA A 7 -8.14 -17.56 3.09
N ALA A 8 -9.01 -17.79 4.09
CA ALA A 8 -9.75 -16.74 4.79
C ALA A 8 -8.88 -15.61 5.37
N VAL A 9 -7.68 -15.93 5.90
CA VAL A 9 -6.73 -14.92 6.39
C VAL A 9 -6.26 -14.02 5.24
N ARG A 10 -5.98 -14.62 4.08
CA ARG A 10 -5.55 -13.89 2.88
C ARG A 10 -6.68 -13.05 2.30
N PHE A 11 -7.91 -13.55 2.33
CA PHE A 11 -9.09 -12.79 1.94
C PHE A 11 -9.31 -11.58 2.85
N ALA A 12 -9.15 -11.73 4.17
CA ALA A 12 -9.25 -10.62 5.10
C ALA A 12 -8.22 -9.53 4.76
N LEU A 13 -6.97 -9.91 4.49
CA LEU A 13 -5.92 -8.97 4.09
C LEU A 13 -6.13 -8.40 2.68
N ALA A 14 -6.70 -9.17 1.76
CA ALA A 14 -7.07 -8.72 0.42
C ALA A 14 -8.15 -7.64 0.43
N ALA A 15 -8.97 -7.59 1.50
CA ALA A 15 -10.01 -6.58 1.68
C ALA A 15 -9.46 -5.21 2.15
N VAL A 16 -8.18 -5.11 2.52
CA VAL A 16 -7.55 -3.86 3.00
C VAL A 16 -7.83 -2.66 2.08
N PRO A 17 -7.71 -2.75 0.74
CA PRO A 17 -8.01 -1.62 -0.14
C PRO A 17 -9.49 -1.17 -0.10
N LEU A 18 -10.43 -2.12 -0.02
CA LEU A 18 -11.86 -1.82 0.13
C LEU A 18 -12.16 -1.20 1.50
N LEU A 19 -11.58 -1.75 2.56
CA LEU A 19 -11.70 -1.20 3.91
C LEU A 19 -11.11 0.21 3.98
N THR A 20 -9.98 0.45 3.31
CA THR A 20 -9.35 1.77 3.21
C THR A 20 -10.30 2.76 2.55
N LEU A 21 -10.94 2.39 1.45
CA LEU A 21 -11.94 3.23 0.79
C LEU A 21 -13.12 3.54 1.70
N VAL A 22 -13.70 2.54 2.37
CA VAL A 22 -14.83 2.72 3.28
C VAL A 22 -14.45 3.66 4.42
N LEU A 23 -13.32 3.43 5.09
CA LEU A 23 -12.84 4.27 6.18
C LEU A 23 -12.51 5.70 5.72
N ALA A 24 -11.88 5.86 4.54
CA ALA A 24 -11.58 7.17 4.00
C ALA A 24 -12.86 7.97 3.67
N VAL A 25 -13.93 7.30 3.22
CA VAL A 25 -15.24 7.92 3.00
C VAL A 25 -15.92 8.27 4.33
N LEU A 26 -15.90 7.36 5.32
CA LEU A 26 -16.48 7.60 6.65
C LEU A 26 -15.80 8.77 7.37
N LEU A 27 -14.47 8.88 7.25
CA LEU A 27 -13.67 9.98 7.79
C LEU A 27 -13.68 11.24 6.90
N ARG A 28 -14.52 11.27 5.84
CA ARG A 28 -14.70 12.40 4.91
C ARG A 28 -13.42 12.84 4.18
N GLN A 29 -12.41 11.97 4.09
CA GLN A 29 -11.18 12.21 3.32
C GLN A 29 -11.38 11.93 1.83
N GLU A 30 -12.33 11.06 1.48
CA GLU A 30 -12.62 10.66 0.10
C GLU A 30 -14.14 10.67 -0.19
N ARG A 31 -14.49 10.78 -1.47
CA ARG A 31 -15.86 10.55 -1.95
C ARG A 31 -15.99 9.14 -2.52
N LEU A 32 -17.14 8.52 -2.33
CA LEU A 32 -17.42 7.21 -2.89
C LEU A 32 -17.45 7.30 -4.42
N SER A 33 -16.71 6.41 -5.07
CA SER A 33 -16.62 6.33 -6.53
C SER A 33 -16.86 4.89 -6.95
N GLY A 34 -17.77 4.66 -7.89
CA GLY A 34 -18.04 3.31 -8.42
C GLY A 34 -16.78 2.64 -8.96
N ARG A 35 -15.88 3.41 -9.58
CA ARG A 35 -14.57 2.91 -10.06
C ARG A 35 -13.70 2.39 -8.93
N ARG A 36 -13.67 3.11 -7.80
CA ARG A 36 -12.91 2.67 -6.60
C ARG A 36 -13.52 1.42 -5.98
N VAL A 37 -14.84 1.31 -5.95
CA VAL A 37 -15.52 0.09 -5.46
C VAL A 37 -15.21 -1.10 -6.36
N ILE A 38 -15.36 -0.95 -7.68
CA ILE A 38 -15.03 -2.00 -8.67
C ILE A 38 -13.57 -2.42 -8.54
N GLY A 39 -12.65 -1.44 -8.47
CA GLY A 39 -11.22 -1.72 -8.28
C GLY A 39 -10.97 -2.57 -7.03
N GLY A 40 -11.59 -2.25 -5.89
CA GLY A 40 -11.40 -3.06 -4.69
C GLY A 40 -12.01 -4.45 -4.75
N ILE A 41 -13.15 -4.63 -5.40
CA ILE A 41 -13.71 -5.97 -5.67
C ILE A 41 -12.75 -6.79 -6.54
N LEU A 42 -12.17 -6.17 -7.58
CA LEU A 42 -11.20 -6.82 -8.46
C LEU A 42 -9.91 -7.19 -7.73
N VAL A 43 -9.41 -6.36 -6.78
CA VAL A 43 -8.24 -6.74 -5.96
C VAL A 43 -8.56 -7.98 -5.13
N VAL A 44 -9.70 -8.00 -4.42
CA VAL A 44 -10.10 -9.15 -3.60
C VAL A 44 -10.19 -10.40 -4.46
N ALA A 45 -10.84 -10.31 -5.62
CA ALA A 45 -10.96 -11.42 -6.57
C ALA A 45 -9.59 -11.88 -7.11
N GLY A 46 -8.70 -10.95 -7.47
CA GLY A 46 -7.37 -11.27 -7.98
C GLY A 46 -6.49 -11.98 -6.95
N ILE A 47 -6.49 -11.51 -5.70
CA ILE A 47 -5.75 -12.15 -4.60
C ILE A 47 -6.36 -13.52 -4.25
N ALA A 48 -7.68 -13.67 -4.37
CA ALA A 48 -8.36 -14.96 -4.22
C ALA A 48 -7.83 -15.99 -5.22
N VAL A 49 -7.79 -15.61 -6.50
CA VAL A 49 -7.31 -16.48 -7.59
C VAL A 49 -5.83 -16.80 -7.42
N LEU A 50 -5.00 -15.82 -7.05
CA LEU A 50 -3.59 -16.04 -6.72
C LEU A 50 -3.41 -17.06 -5.57
N SER A 51 -4.37 -17.08 -4.63
CA SER A 51 -4.34 -17.95 -3.46
C SER A 51 -5.03 -19.30 -3.68
N ALA A 52 -5.60 -19.57 -4.86
CA ALA A 52 -6.46 -20.73 -5.09
C ALA A 52 -5.75 -22.08 -4.89
N GLY A 53 -4.46 -22.19 -5.22
CA GLY A 53 -3.66 -23.40 -5.01
C GLY A 53 -3.32 -23.71 -3.54
N THR A 54 -3.72 -22.84 -2.62
CA THR A 54 -3.42 -22.93 -1.19
C THR A 54 -4.68 -22.91 -0.31
N LEU A 55 -5.85 -23.15 -0.92
CA LEU A 55 -7.15 -23.31 -0.27
C LEU A 55 -7.19 -24.61 0.54
N GLY A 56 -6.49 -24.65 1.67
CA GLY A 56 -6.50 -25.80 2.59
C GLY A 56 -6.09 -25.38 4.00
N GLY A 57 -6.60 -26.11 5.00
CA GLY A 57 -6.25 -25.91 6.41
C GLY A 57 -7.47 -25.69 7.32
N SER A 58 -7.37 -26.17 8.56
CA SER A 58 -8.37 -25.91 9.60
C SER A 58 -8.34 -24.43 10.00
N LEU A 59 -9.49 -23.75 9.90
CA LEU A 59 -9.64 -22.39 10.41
C LEU A 59 -9.70 -22.42 11.94
N SER A 60 -8.66 -21.91 12.60
CA SER A 60 -8.82 -21.47 13.99
C SER A 60 -9.45 -20.08 14.00
N HIS A 61 -10.56 -19.94 14.73
CA HIS A 61 -11.32 -18.70 14.88
C HIS A 61 -10.44 -17.54 15.34
N THR A 62 -9.44 -17.82 16.18
CA THR A 62 -8.48 -16.82 16.69
C THR A 62 -7.65 -16.21 15.58
N TYR A 63 -7.12 -17.01 14.64
CA TYR A 63 -6.33 -16.47 13.53
C TYR A 63 -7.18 -15.67 12.54
N LEU A 64 -8.43 -16.08 12.32
CA LEU A 64 -9.35 -15.33 11.47
C LEU A 64 -9.65 -13.96 12.09
N LEU A 65 -9.97 -13.92 13.39
CA LEU A 65 -10.24 -12.66 14.08
C LEU A 65 -9.02 -11.74 14.08
N ALA A 66 -7.82 -12.30 14.32
CA ALA A 66 -6.57 -11.55 14.24
C ALA A 66 -6.32 -11.00 12.82
N ALA A 67 -6.61 -11.77 11.77
CA ALA A 67 -6.45 -11.32 10.39
C ALA A 67 -7.43 -10.19 10.00
N ILE A 68 -8.69 -10.30 10.45
CA ILE A 68 -9.70 -9.25 10.24
C ILE A 68 -9.28 -7.97 10.97
N LEU A 69 -8.84 -8.09 12.23
CA LEU A 69 -8.33 -6.95 13.00
C LEU A 69 -7.11 -6.33 12.31
N ALA A 70 -6.16 -7.15 11.85
CA ALA A 70 -4.99 -6.68 11.12
C ALA A 70 -5.39 -5.93 9.84
N ALA A 71 -6.39 -6.41 9.10
CA ALA A 71 -6.89 -5.74 7.90
C ALA A 71 -7.52 -4.37 8.22
N ILE A 72 -8.33 -4.28 9.28
CA ILE A 72 -8.93 -3.02 9.74
C ILE A 72 -7.85 -2.04 10.20
N VAL A 73 -6.89 -2.49 11.01
CA VAL A 73 -5.79 -1.66 11.50
C VAL A 73 -4.91 -1.18 10.35
N SER A 74 -4.63 -2.02 9.35
CA SER A 74 -3.86 -1.64 8.16
C SER A 74 -4.57 -0.60 7.31
N ALA A 75 -5.89 -0.75 7.11
CA ALA A 75 -6.71 0.22 6.41
C ALA A 75 -6.75 1.56 7.17
N LEU A 76 -6.99 1.51 8.49
CA LEU A 76 -7.01 2.70 9.33
C LEU A 76 -5.66 3.42 9.37
N SER A 77 -4.56 2.67 9.48
CA SER A 77 -3.20 3.20 9.42
C SER A 77 -2.94 3.98 8.13
N SER A 78 -3.42 3.46 6.98
CA SER A 78 -3.28 4.14 5.69
C SER A 78 -4.06 5.46 5.63
N VAL A 79 -5.28 5.50 6.20
CA VAL A 79 -6.12 6.70 6.26
C VAL A 79 -5.57 7.73 7.27
N ILE A 80 -5.03 7.28 8.40
CA ILE A 80 -4.36 8.16 9.37
C ILE A 80 -3.07 8.72 8.77
N ALA A 81 -2.25 7.88 8.13
CA ALA A 81 -1.03 8.31 7.46
C ALA A 81 -1.33 9.38 6.39
N LYS A 82 -2.46 9.27 5.68
CA LYS A 82 -2.90 10.29 4.72
C LYS A 82 -3.15 11.65 5.39
N SER A 83 -3.77 11.68 6.57
CA SER A 83 -3.98 12.92 7.35
C SER A 83 -2.70 13.50 7.95
N LEU A 84 -1.60 12.74 7.99
CA LEU A 84 -0.31 13.16 8.55
C LEU A 84 0.73 13.48 7.46
N THR A 85 0.31 13.69 6.21
CA THR A 85 1.22 13.92 5.08
C THR A 85 1.96 15.27 5.09
N ASP A 86 1.58 16.17 6.00
CA ASP A 86 2.29 17.42 6.28
C ASP A 86 3.49 17.22 7.22
N VAL A 87 3.50 16.14 8.00
CA VAL A 87 4.66 15.75 8.82
C VAL A 87 5.78 15.29 7.90
N HIS A 88 7.03 15.63 8.25
CA HIS A 88 8.20 15.15 7.51
C HIS A 88 8.18 13.61 7.45
N PRO A 89 8.23 12.98 6.26
CA PRO A 89 7.94 11.55 6.14
C PRO A 89 8.97 10.65 6.85
N LEU A 90 10.22 11.11 7.02
CA LEU A 90 11.20 10.41 7.87
C LEU A 90 10.78 10.40 9.35
N ASN A 91 10.19 11.49 9.86
CA ASN A 91 9.77 11.57 11.25
C ASN A 91 8.55 10.68 11.50
N LEU A 92 7.60 10.69 10.56
CA LEU A 92 6.43 9.81 10.62
C LEU A 92 6.87 8.34 10.62
N ASN A 93 7.82 7.97 9.75
CA ASN A 93 8.35 6.61 9.71
C ASN A 93 9.14 6.26 10.99
N ALA A 94 10.02 7.15 11.47
CA ALA A 94 10.82 6.89 12.67
C ALA A 94 9.94 6.65 13.91
N ILE A 95 8.92 7.48 14.12
CA ILE A 95 7.98 7.32 15.24
C ILE A 95 7.16 6.03 15.06
N GLY A 96 6.62 5.80 13.86
CA GLY A 96 5.82 4.60 13.55
C GLY A 96 6.61 3.30 13.71
N ALA A 97 7.82 3.24 13.17
CA ALA A 97 8.69 2.08 13.26
C ALA A 97 9.15 1.82 14.70
N THR A 98 9.51 2.87 15.46
CA THR A 98 9.95 2.72 16.86
C THR A 98 8.80 2.25 17.76
N SER A 99 7.60 2.81 17.59
CA SER A 99 6.42 2.38 18.33
C SER A 99 5.98 0.96 17.96
N GLY A 100 6.02 0.60 16.67
CA GLY A 100 5.79 -0.77 16.22
C GLY A 100 6.81 -1.76 16.76
N MET A 101 8.10 -1.40 16.77
CA MET A 101 9.18 -2.20 17.36
C MET A 101 8.92 -2.44 18.86
N ALA A 102 8.57 -1.41 19.62
CA ALA A 102 8.27 -1.54 21.04
C ALA A 102 7.07 -2.47 21.28
N LEU A 103 6.00 -2.31 20.51
CA LEU A 103 4.81 -3.16 20.60
C LEU A 103 5.13 -4.63 20.29
N LEU A 104 5.91 -4.89 19.25
CA LEU A 104 6.33 -6.23 18.86
C LEU A 104 7.29 -6.85 19.89
N ALA A 105 8.21 -6.06 20.46
CA ALA A 105 9.10 -6.52 21.52
C ALA A 105 8.32 -6.94 22.77
N VAL A 106 7.34 -6.14 23.20
CA VAL A 106 6.45 -6.51 24.31
C VAL A 106 5.65 -7.77 23.98
N GLY A 107 5.09 -7.87 22.77
CA GLY A 107 4.36 -9.05 22.33
C GLY A 107 5.23 -10.32 22.34
N SER A 108 6.47 -10.22 21.86
CA SER A 108 7.46 -11.31 21.85
C SER A 108 7.81 -11.79 23.27
N LEU A 109 8.00 -10.85 24.21
CA LEU A 109 8.23 -11.16 25.62
C LEU A 109 7.02 -11.87 26.26
N VAL A 110 5.81 -11.39 26.01
CA VAL A 110 4.57 -12.00 26.51
C VAL A 110 4.36 -13.40 25.92
N ALA A 111 4.78 -13.62 24.67
CA ALA A 111 4.73 -14.92 24.01
C ALA A 111 5.83 -15.90 24.50
N GLY A 112 6.79 -15.43 25.31
CA GLY A 112 7.89 -16.26 25.81
C GLY A 112 8.93 -16.63 24.74
N GLU A 113 9.06 -15.81 23.68
CA GLU A 113 10.02 -16.05 22.62
C GLU A 113 11.46 -15.83 23.11
N HIS A 114 12.37 -16.69 22.64
CA HIS A 114 13.79 -16.56 22.96
C HIS A 114 14.48 -15.69 21.92
N TRP A 115 15.19 -14.66 22.37
CA TRP A 115 15.93 -13.76 21.49
C TRP A 115 17.36 -14.26 21.30
N ALA A 116 17.70 -14.61 20.06
CA ALA A 116 19.05 -15.01 19.67
C ALA A 116 19.54 -14.11 18.54
N LEU A 117 20.79 -13.68 18.62
CA LEU A 117 21.41 -12.89 17.56
C LEU A 117 21.80 -13.79 16.38
N PRO A 118 21.64 -13.33 15.12
CA PRO A 118 22.07 -14.09 13.96
C PRO A 118 23.57 -14.40 14.00
N HIS A 119 23.92 -15.66 13.80
CA HIS A 119 25.32 -16.10 13.77
C HIS A 119 25.94 -16.02 12.37
N GLN A 120 25.13 -16.04 11.31
CA GLN A 120 25.60 -16.03 9.93
C GLN A 120 25.63 -14.61 9.35
N ALA A 121 26.73 -14.26 8.69
CA ALA A 121 26.88 -12.96 8.02
C ALA A 121 25.79 -12.74 6.94
N GLN A 122 25.35 -13.80 6.25
CA GLN A 122 24.29 -13.73 5.26
C GLN A 122 22.97 -13.23 5.85
N THR A 123 22.65 -13.62 7.09
CA THR A 123 21.44 -13.16 7.79
C THR A 123 21.52 -11.67 8.09
N TRP A 124 22.70 -11.16 8.48
CA TRP A 124 22.92 -9.72 8.69
C TRP A 124 22.76 -8.93 7.39
N VAL A 125 23.28 -9.43 6.28
CA VAL A 125 23.08 -8.81 4.96
C VAL A 125 21.60 -8.76 4.58
N ALA A 126 20.86 -9.86 4.80
CA ALA A 126 19.42 -9.91 4.56
C ALA A 126 18.65 -8.93 5.45
N ILE A 127 19.01 -8.81 6.73
CA ILE A 127 18.42 -7.84 7.66
C ILE A 127 18.70 -6.41 7.18
N LEU A 128 19.94 -6.08 6.83
CA LEU A 128 20.30 -4.74 6.34
C LEU A 128 19.53 -4.39 5.06
N TRP A 129 19.40 -5.35 4.15
CA TRP A 129 18.60 -5.18 2.94
C TRP A 129 17.13 -4.90 3.25
N LEU A 130 16.52 -5.66 4.17
CA LEU A 130 15.13 -5.47 4.58
C LEU A 130 14.91 -4.13 5.30
N VAL A 131 15.84 -3.71 6.15
CA VAL A 131 15.76 -2.43 6.88
C VAL A 131 15.89 -1.26 5.91
N LEU A 132 16.93 -1.24 5.08
CA LEU A 132 17.21 -0.09 4.23
C LEU A 132 16.25 0.00 3.04
N LEU A 133 16.11 -1.09 2.28
CA LEU A 133 15.32 -1.08 1.05
C LEU A 133 13.86 -1.50 1.31
N GLY A 134 13.65 -2.60 2.04
CA GLY A 134 12.32 -3.15 2.29
C GLY A 134 11.45 -2.32 3.25
N SER A 135 12.08 -1.49 4.10
CA SER A 135 11.38 -0.68 5.10
C SER A 135 11.59 0.80 4.86
N VAL A 136 12.79 1.35 5.09
CA VAL A 136 13.02 2.81 5.05
C VAL A 136 12.71 3.39 3.66
N ALA A 137 13.34 2.88 2.60
CA ALA A 137 13.15 3.40 1.25
C ALA A 137 11.73 3.14 0.73
N LEU A 138 11.23 1.90 0.86
CA LEU A 138 9.89 1.54 0.37
C LEU A 138 8.79 2.36 1.07
N PHE A 139 8.89 2.56 2.38
CA PHE A 139 7.92 3.36 3.12
C PHE A 139 8.00 4.84 2.74
N GLN A 140 9.20 5.35 2.42
CA GLN A 140 9.36 6.70 1.91
C GLN A 140 8.66 6.89 0.55
N PHE A 141 8.77 5.92 -0.36
CA PHE A 141 8.03 5.92 -1.62
C PHE A 141 6.52 5.80 -1.38
N TYR A 142 6.10 4.96 -0.45
CA TYR A 142 4.70 4.84 -0.05
C TYR A 142 4.13 6.19 0.41
N LEU A 143 4.81 6.88 1.35
CA LEU A 143 4.37 8.19 1.83
C LEU A 143 4.42 9.27 0.74
N TYR A 144 5.40 9.21 -0.16
CA TYR A 144 5.48 10.10 -1.32
C TYR A 144 4.25 9.97 -2.23
N VAL A 145 3.85 8.74 -2.55
CA VAL A 145 2.66 8.47 -3.35
C VAL A 145 1.40 8.85 -2.57
N LEU A 146 1.34 8.48 -1.28
CA LEU A 146 0.21 8.78 -0.39
C LEU A 146 -0.03 10.28 -0.25
N LYS A 147 1.01 11.10 -0.27
CA LYS A 147 0.88 12.57 -0.25
C LYS A 147 0.16 13.09 -1.49
N ARG A 148 0.42 12.50 -2.66
CA ARG A 148 -0.08 12.99 -3.96
C ARG A 148 -1.40 12.37 -4.39
N LEU A 149 -1.68 11.14 -3.96
CA LEU A 149 -2.88 10.38 -4.31
C LEU A 149 -3.79 10.21 -3.10
N THR A 150 -5.01 9.72 -3.32
CA THR A 150 -5.89 9.36 -2.19
C THR A 150 -5.38 8.09 -1.51
N ALA A 151 -5.80 7.84 -0.26
CA ALA A 151 -5.39 6.66 0.50
C ALA A 151 -5.78 5.38 -0.26
N SER A 152 -7.02 5.34 -0.77
CA SER A 152 -7.56 4.21 -1.55
C SER A 152 -6.72 3.92 -2.80
N VAL A 153 -6.40 4.96 -3.59
CA VAL A 153 -5.60 4.84 -4.82
C VAL A 153 -4.20 4.32 -4.52
N THR A 154 -3.59 4.81 -3.44
CA THR A 154 -2.25 4.38 -2.99
C THR A 154 -2.24 2.91 -2.61
N VAL A 155 -3.20 2.48 -1.79
CA VAL A 155 -3.30 1.08 -1.35
C VAL A 155 -3.65 0.15 -2.52
N TYR A 156 -4.43 0.58 -3.51
CA TYR A 156 -4.62 -0.18 -4.75
C TYR A 156 -3.31 -0.41 -5.50
N ALA A 157 -2.49 0.63 -5.67
CA ALA A 157 -1.19 0.49 -6.35
C ALA A 157 -0.27 -0.49 -5.62
N VAL A 158 -0.23 -0.45 -4.28
CA VAL A 158 0.55 -1.38 -3.46
C VAL A 158 0.03 -2.81 -3.56
N ALA A 159 -1.29 -3.01 -3.71
CA ALA A 159 -1.87 -4.34 -3.92
C ALA A 159 -1.41 -5.01 -5.23
N GLY A 160 -0.80 -4.26 -6.16
CA GLY A 160 -0.16 -4.78 -7.38
C GLY A 160 1.18 -5.48 -7.14
N MET A 161 1.83 -5.26 -6.00
CA MET A 161 3.17 -5.79 -5.69
C MET A 161 3.30 -7.32 -5.83
N PRO A 162 2.32 -8.15 -5.42
CA PRO A 162 2.40 -9.60 -5.63
C PRO A 162 2.55 -10.02 -7.09
N VAL A 163 1.99 -9.25 -8.03
CA VAL A 163 2.10 -9.53 -9.48
C VAL A 163 3.52 -9.27 -9.96
N ILE A 164 4.10 -8.14 -9.52
CA ILE A 164 5.49 -7.78 -9.82
C ILE A 164 6.45 -8.82 -9.21
N ALA A 165 6.20 -9.20 -7.95
CA ALA A 165 6.98 -10.21 -7.25
C ALA A 165 6.92 -11.58 -7.95
N ALA A 166 5.74 -12.01 -8.41
CA ALA A 166 5.59 -13.25 -9.18
C ALA A 166 6.36 -13.20 -10.52
N GLY A 167 6.31 -12.07 -11.22
CA GLY A 167 7.09 -11.87 -12.45
C GLY A 167 8.60 -11.92 -12.22
N LEU A 168 9.09 -11.24 -11.17
CA LEU A 168 10.50 -11.31 -10.78
C LEU A 168 10.91 -12.71 -10.34
N GLY A 169 10.04 -13.43 -9.61
CA GLY A 169 10.28 -14.82 -9.23
C GLY A 169 10.43 -15.75 -10.44
N ALA A 170 9.62 -15.54 -11.48
CA ALA A 170 9.76 -16.32 -12.71
C ALA A 170 11.05 -16.02 -13.47
N VAL A 171 11.50 -14.76 -13.51
CA VAL A 171 12.71 -14.35 -14.25
C VAL A 171 14.00 -14.66 -13.49
N LEU A 172 14.01 -14.44 -12.17
CA LEU A 172 15.22 -14.53 -11.35
C LEU A 172 15.38 -15.88 -10.66
N LEU A 173 14.28 -16.58 -10.37
CA LEU A 173 14.27 -17.84 -9.62
C LEU A 173 13.72 -19.01 -10.46
N ASP A 174 13.52 -18.82 -11.77
CA ASP A 174 12.96 -19.81 -12.70
C ASP A 174 11.65 -20.45 -12.20
N GLN A 175 10.84 -19.66 -11.47
CA GLN A 175 9.57 -20.15 -10.93
C GLN A 175 8.53 -20.34 -12.05
N PRO A 176 7.82 -21.48 -12.09
CA PRO A 176 6.82 -21.72 -13.10
C PRO A 176 5.63 -20.76 -12.93
N ILE A 177 5.30 -20.04 -14.00
CA ILE A 177 4.09 -19.22 -14.05
C ILE A 177 2.87 -20.12 -14.21
N THR A 178 2.07 -20.22 -13.16
CA THR A 178 0.82 -20.99 -13.17
C THR A 178 -0.31 -20.18 -13.80
N THR A 179 -1.38 -20.88 -14.21
CA THR A 179 -2.62 -20.26 -14.68
C THR A 179 -3.26 -19.36 -13.63
N SER A 180 -3.14 -19.70 -12.34
CA SER A 180 -3.60 -18.86 -11.23
C SER A 180 -2.81 -17.55 -11.11
N VAL A 181 -1.49 -17.57 -11.36
CA VAL A 181 -0.66 -16.36 -11.39
C VAL A 181 -1.08 -15.45 -12.54
N LEU A 182 -1.31 -16.01 -13.74
CA LEU A 182 -1.77 -15.22 -14.88
C LEU A 182 -3.15 -14.62 -14.66
N ALA A 183 -4.13 -15.44 -14.28
CA ALA A 183 -5.51 -14.99 -14.10
C ALA A 183 -5.65 -14.02 -12.93
N GLY A 184 -5.07 -14.35 -11.77
CA GLY A 184 -5.10 -13.49 -10.60
C GLY A 184 -4.29 -12.21 -10.80
N GLY A 185 -3.14 -12.29 -11.47
CA GLY A 185 -2.33 -11.13 -11.85
C GLY A 185 -3.08 -10.18 -12.80
N ALA A 186 -3.76 -10.71 -13.81
CA ALA A 186 -4.59 -9.91 -14.72
C ALA A 186 -5.72 -9.18 -13.97
N LEU A 187 -6.39 -9.84 -13.03
CA LEU A 187 -7.43 -9.23 -12.19
C LEU A 187 -6.86 -8.10 -11.33
N VAL A 188 -5.71 -8.29 -10.70
CA VAL A 188 -5.05 -7.24 -9.89
C VAL A 188 -4.61 -6.07 -10.77
N ILE A 189 -4.06 -6.31 -11.96
CA ILE A 189 -3.69 -5.23 -12.90
C ILE A 189 -4.94 -4.44 -13.31
N ALA A 190 -6.03 -5.11 -13.65
CA ALA A 190 -7.31 -4.47 -13.95
C ALA A 190 -7.83 -3.66 -12.74
N ALA A 191 -7.67 -4.19 -11.54
CA ALA A 191 -8.04 -3.53 -10.30
C ALA A 191 -7.28 -2.22 -10.10
N VAL A 192 -5.95 -2.21 -10.30
CA VAL A 192 -5.11 -1.02 -10.23
C VAL A 192 -5.52 -0.03 -11.31
N TYR A 193 -5.74 -0.49 -12.54
CA TYR A 193 -6.14 0.39 -13.63
C TYR A 193 -7.48 1.08 -13.35
N VAL A 194 -8.51 0.32 -12.98
CA VAL A 194 -9.85 0.84 -12.73
C VAL A 194 -9.90 1.66 -11.43
N GLY A 195 -9.35 1.13 -10.34
CA GLY A 195 -9.45 1.72 -9.00
C GLY A 195 -8.47 2.87 -8.73
N ALA A 196 -7.28 2.83 -9.34
CA ALA A 196 -6.22 3.81 -9.10
C ALA A 196 -6.02 4.77 -10.28
N ILE A 197 -5.91 4.26 -11.51
CA ILE A 197 -5.41 5.05 -12.66
C ILE A 197 -6.52 5.79 -13.40
N SER A 198 -7.63 5.11 -13.72
CA SER A 198 -8.68 5.63 -14.62
C SER A 198 -9.38 6.90 -14.12
N GLY A 199 -9.24 7.23 -12.84
CA GLY A 199 -9.87 8.39 -12.18
C GLY A 199 -8.92 9.57 -11.92
N ILE A 200 -7.63 9.47 -12.24
CA ILE A 200 -6.68 10.57 -12.08
C ILE A 200 -6.98 11.61 -13.17
N ARG A 201 -7.69 12.68 -12.82
CA ARG A 201 -7.83 13.85 -13.70
C ARG A 201 -6.50 14.60 -13.73
N GLY A 202 -6.10 15.06 -14.91
CA GLY A 202 -4.89 15.86 -15.11
C GLY A 202 -4.85 17.12 -14.25
N PRO A 203 -3.68 17.80 -14.15
CA PRO A 203 -3.52 18.96 -13.30
C PRO A 203 -4.61 20.02 -13.60
N PRO A 204 -5.12 20.72 -12.58
CA PRO A 204 -6.02 21.83 -12.81
C PRO A 204 -5.34 22.81 -13.77
N GLN A 205 -6.02 23.15 -14.87
CA GLN A 205 -5.62 24.29 -15.69
C GLN A 205 -5.72 25.51 -14.78
N ILE A 206 -4.59 25.97 -14.25
CA ILE A 206 -4.52 27.27 -13.61
C ILE A 206 -4.66 28.26 -14.77
N PRO A 207 -5.75 29.06 -14.84
CA PRO A 207 -5.80 30.15 -15.81
C PRO A 207 -4.55 30.98 -15.57
N LEU A 208 -3.69 31.10 -16.58
CA LEU A 208 -2.54 31.98 -16.46
C LEU A 208 -3.09 33.37 -16.12
N PRO A 209 -2.51 34.08 -15.12
CA PRO A 209 -2.87 35.47 -14.91
C PRO A 209 -2.75 36.17 -16.25
N GLU A 210 -3.86 36.76 -16.70
CA GLU A 210 -3.89 37.61 -17.89
C GLU A 210 -2.78 38.64 -17.67
N CYS A 211 -1.76 38.61 -18.55
CA CYS A 211 -0.65 39.54 -18.44
C CYS A 211 -1.29 40.94 -18.53
N PRO A 212 -1.14 41.82 -17.52
CA PRO A 212 -1.68 43.16 -17.61
C PRO A 212 -1.17 43.78 -18.90
N ASP A 213 -2.05 44.36 -19.71
CA ASP A 213 -1.65 45.11 -20.90
C ASP A 213 -0.57 46.11 -20.47
N LEU A 214 0.67 45.83 -20.88
CA LEU A 214 1.77 46.75 -20.62
C LEU A 214 1.40 48.06 -21.32
N PRO A 215 1.45 49.21 -20.62
CA PRO A 215 1.21 50.48 -21.27
C PRO A 215 2.21 50.62 -22.44
N PRO A 216 1.79 51.19 -23.58
CA PRO A 216 2.70 51.42 -24.69
C PRO A 216 3.92 52.21 -24.21
N GLU A 217 5.12 51.78 -24.64
CA GLU A 217 6.42 52.28 -24.17
C GLU A 217 6.56 53.82 -24.22
N ASP A 218 5.74 54.48 -25.03
CA ASP A 218 5.66 55.94 -25.20
C ASP A 218 5.37 56.73 -23.91
N THR A 219 4.80 56.09 -22.89
CA THR A 219 4.47 56.76 -21.60
C THR A 219 5.65 56.87 -20.62
N MET A 220 6.80 56.26 -20.92
CA MET A 220 7.99 56.31 -20.05
C MET A 220 8.94 57.47 -20.39
N GLU A 221 8.92 58.01 -21.61
CA GLU A 221 9.84 59.09 -22.03
C GLU A 221 9.36 60.50 -21.62
N GLU A 222 8.06 60.70 -21.35
CA GLU A 222 7.52 62.02 -20.96
C GLU A 222 7.75 62.38 -19.47
N ARG A 223 8.43 61.50 -18.71
CA ARG A 223 8.68 61.65 -17.26
C ARG A 223 10.16 61.84 -16.89
N LEU A 224 11.03 62.14 -17.85
CA LEU A 224 12.43 62.54 -17.62
C LEU A 224 12.66 63.98 -18.11
#